data_AF-A0A7X8ENR1-F1
#
_entry.id   AF-A0A7X8ENR1-F1
#
_cell.length_a   1.000
_cell.length_b   1.000
_cell.length_c   1.000
_cell.angle_alpha   90.00
_cell.angle_beta   90.00
_cell.angle_gamma   90.00
#
_symmetry.space_group_name_H-M   'P 1'
#
loop_
_entity.id
_entity.type
_entity.pdbx_description
1 polymer ?
#
loop_
_entity_poly.entity_id
_entity_poly.type
_entity_poly.pdbx_seq_one_letter_code
_entity_poly.pdbx_strand_id
1 'polypeptide(L)'
;FEDVKSWGFNDLLRKYRPGPEEFSYFDYRVKNAMERNIGWRIDHILVTPALEELAADCYIDRTPRGWERPSDHTPVVAVFDL
;
A
#
# COMPACT_ATOMS: atom_id res chain seq x y z
N PHE A 1 4.43 -5.84 -13.09
CA PHE A 1 4.94 -5.07 -11.94
C PHE A 1 6.43 -4.80 -12.09
N GLU A 2 7.29 -5.83 -12.09
CA GLU A 2 8.74 -5.64 -12.28
C GLU A 2 9.09 -4.97 -13.62
N ASP A 3 8.38 -5.29 -14.72
CA ASP A 3 8.61 -4.60 -16.00
C ASP A 3 8.34 -3.09 -15.92
N VAL A 4 7.31 -2.67 -15.18
CA VAL A 4 7.01 -1.24 -14.97
C VAL A 4 8.08 -0.60 -14.09
N LYS A 5 8.50 -1.27 -13.01
CA LYS A 5 9.60 -0.80 -12.17
C LYS A 5 10.90 -0.65 -12.95
N SER A 6 11.16 -1.52 -13.93
CA SER A 6 12.35 -1.46 -14.78
C SER A 6 12.47 -0.17 -15.59
N TRP A 7 11.38 0.60 -15.75
CA TRP A 7 11.40 1.93 -16.36
C TRP A 7 12.00 3.01 -15.46
N GLY A 8 12.48 2.66 -14.26
CA GLY A 8 13.08 3.57 -13.29
C GLY A 8 12.11 4.02 -12.20
N PHE A 9 11.08 3.21 -11.89
CA PHE A 9 10.16 3.49 -10.79
C PHE A 9 10.48 2.65 -9.55
N ASN A 10 10.43 3.28 -8.39
CA ASN A 10 10.64 2.67 -7.09
C ASN A 10 9.32 2.48 -6.33
N ASP A 11 9.16 1.32 -5.70
CA ASP A 11 7.98 0.97 -4.89
C ASP A 11 8.11 1.58 -3.51
N LEU A 12 7.43 2.72 -3.31
CA LEU A 12 7.63 3.53 -2.13
C LEU A 12 7.16 2.83 -0.84
N LEU A 13 6.10 2.02 -0.91
CA LEU A 13 5.64 1.28 0.26
C LEU A 13 6.71 0.31 0.75
N ARG A 14 7.45 -0.35 -0.16
CA ARG A 14 8.48 -1.32 0.23
C ARG A 14 9.76 -0.67 0.78
N LYS A 15 10.02 0.59 0.42
CA LYS A 15 11.05 1.40 1.08
C LYS A 15 10.73 1.61 2.57
N TYR A 16 9.51 2.03 2.88
CA TYR A 16 9.12 2.42 4.25
C TYR A 16 8.58 1.27 5.11
N ARG A 17 8.04 0.23 4.48
CA ARG A 17 7.50 -0.97 5.12
C ARG A 17 8.01 -2.19 4.35
N PRO A 18 9.24 -2.68 4.61
CA PRO A 18 9.84 -3.79 3.85
C PRO A 18 9.19 -5.16 4.13
N GLY A 19 8.42 -5.27 5.22
CA GLY A 19 7.81 -6.52 5.66
C GLY A 19 6.67 -7.02 4.76
N PRO A 20 6.38 -8.33 4.75
CA PRO A 20 5.36 -8.92 3.88
C PRO A 20 3.92 -8.62 4.30
N GLU A 21 3.70 -8.11 5.50
CA GLU A 21 2.38 -8.02 6.17
C GLU A 21 1.57 -6.75 5.87
N GLU A 22 1.97 -6.00 4.83
CA GLU A 22 1.27 -4.80 4.36
C GLU A 22 0.34 -5.14 3.19
N PHE A 23 -0.97 -5.13 3.45
CA PHE A 23 -2.01 -5.47 2.50
C PHE A 23 -2.97 -4.31 2.28
N SER A 24 -3.28 -4.02 1.02
CA SER A 24 -4.22 -2.97 0.61
C SER A 24 -5.60 -3.55 0.29
N TYR A 25 -5.74 -4.87 0.16
CA TYR A 25 -6.97 -5.56 -0.22
C TYR A 25 -7.30 -6.71 0.74
N PHE A 26 -8.58 -6.81 1.12
CA PHE A 26 -9.14 -7.84 1.99
C PHE A 26 -10.51 -8.31 1.49
N ASP A 27 -10.55 -9.51 0.90
CA ASP A 27 -11.75 -10.12 0.32
C ASP A 27 -12.90 -10.23 1.34
N TYR A 28 -14.09 -9.75 0.96
CA TYR A 28 -15.30 -9.81 1.81
C TYR A 28 -15.72 -11.23 2.20
N ARG A 29 -15.41 -12.23 1.37
CA ARG A 29 -15.81 -13.62 1.57
C ARG A 29 -14.93 -14.33 2.59
N VAL A 30 -13.73 -13.82 2.84
CA VAL A 30 -12.83 -14.36 3.85
C VAL A 30 -13.22 -13.78 5.20
N LYS A 31 -13.82 -14.63 6.04
CA LYS A 31 -14.26 -14.22 7.38
C LYS A 31 -13.10 -13.62 8.18
N ASN A 32 -13.31 -12.41 8.68
CA ASN A 32 -12.39 -11.64 9.50
C ASN A 32 -11.00 -11.47 8.84
N ALA A 33 -10.97 -11.25 7.52
CA ALA A 33 -9.73 -11.14 6.75
C ALA A 33 -8.79 -10.05 7.30
N MET A 34 -9.33 -8.88 7.65
CA MET A 34 -8.55 -7.76 8.16
C MET A 34 -7.97 -8.06 9.54
N GLU A 35 -8.78 -8.60 10.46
CA GLU A 35 -8.34 -8.95 11.83
C GLU A 35 -7.32 -10.09 11.82
N ARG A 36 -7.45 -11.02 10.87
CA ARG A 36 -6.51 -12.14 10.69
C ARG A 36 -5.31 -11.77 9.81
N ASN A 37 -5.25 -10.54 9.32
CA ASN A 37 -4.23 -10.05 8.39
C ASN A 37 -4.04 -10.96 7.16
N ILE A 38 -5.13 -11.43 6.57
CA ILE A 38 -5.13 -12.23 5.34
C ILE A 38 -5.57 -11.31 4.21
N GLY A 39 -4.61 -10.86 3.42
CA GLY A 39 -4.86 -9.91 2.36
C GLY A 39 -3.87 -10.02 1.21
N TRP A 40 -4.05 -9.11 0.27
CA TRP A 40 -3.16 -8.95 -0.87
C TRP A 40 -2.71 -7.51 -0.93
N ARG A 41 -1.50 -7.30 -1.45
CA ARG A 41 -1.03 -5.98 -1.82
C ARG A 41 -1.08 -5.84 -3.32
N ILE A 42 -2.10 -5.14 -3.80
CA ILE A 42 -2.35 -4.95 -5.23
C ILE A 42 -2.52 -3.48 -5.62
N ASP A 43 -2.43 -2.57 -4.64
CA ASP A 43 -2.40 -1.12 -4.83
C ASP A 43 -0.98 -0.63 -4.51
N HIS A 44 -0.42 0.20 -5.39
CA HIS A 44 0.99 0.59 -5.34
C HIS A 44 1.16 2.08 -5.59
N ILE A 45 2.10 2.69 -4.88
CA ILE A 45 2.64 4.02 -5.19
C ILE A 45 4.06 3.82 -5.72
N LEU A 46 4.20 4.02 -7.03
CA LEU A 46 5.46 3.93 -7.75
C LEU A 46 5.95 5.34 -8.06
N VAL A 47 7.19 5.66 -7.70
CA VAL A 47 7.75 7.03 -7.84
C VAL A 47 9.06 7.02 -8.61
N THR A 48 9.39 8.11 -9.29
CA THR A 48 10.72 8.31 -9.89
C THR A 48 11.75 8.62 -8.81
N PRO A 49 13.06 8.47 -9.07
CA PRO A 49 14.10 8.71 -8.07
C PRO A 49 14.07 10.13 -7.48
N ALA A 50 13.83 11.15 -8.32
CA ALA A 50 13.76 12.54 -7.87
C ALA A 50 12.60 12.80 -6.88
N LEU A 51 11.45 12.15 -7.08
CA LEU A 51 10.32 12.28 -6.15
C LEU A 51 10.52 11.42 -4.89
N GLU A 52 11.24 10.31 -5.01
CA GLU A 52 11.60 9.46 -3.87
C GLU A 52 12.49 10.19 -2.86
N GLU A 53 13.39 11.08 -3.31
CA GLU A 53 14.24 11.90 -2.43
C GLU A 53 13.42 12.84 -1.53
N LEU A 54 12.22 13.22 -1.97
CA LEU A 54 11.29 14.08 -1.24
C LEU A 54 10.29 13.29 -0.40
N ALA A 55 10.30 11.95 -0.47
CA ALA A 55 9.36 11.15 0.29
C ALA A 55 9.71 11.18 1.79
N ALA A 56 8.68 11.34 2.63
CA ALA A 56 8.78 11.35 4.08
C ALA A 56 8.24 10.04 4.70
N ASP A 57 7.16 9.46 4.15
CA ASP A 57 6.63 8.15 4.56
C ASP A 57 5.75 7.52 3.47
N CYS A 58 5.49 6.22 3.59
CA CYS A 58 4.47 5.51 2.82
C CYS A 58 3.89 4.35 3.63
N TYR A 59 2.56 4.26 3.72
CA TYR A 59 1.87 3.30 4.59
C TYR A 59 0.48 2.91 4.08
N ILE A 60 -0.06 1.83 4.66
CA ILE A 60 -1.46 1.41 4.46
C ILE A 60 -2.31 2.01 5.58
N ASP A 61 -3.29 2.84 5.25
CA ASP A 61 -4.30 3.26 6.22
C ASP A 61 -5.42 2.22 6.28
N ARG A 62 -5.50 1.46 7.38
CA ARG A 62 -6.53 0.43 7.58
C ARG A 62 -7.83 0.99 8.15
N THR A 63 -7.86 2.26 8.54
CA THR A 63 -9.03 2.88 9.20
C THR A 63 -10.28 2.81 8.34
N PRO A 64 -10.25 3.16 7.03
CA PRO A 64 -11.44 3.11 6.19
C PRO A 64 -11.98 1.70 5.97
N ARG A 65 -11.11 0.68 6.04
CA ARG A 65 -11.52 -0.73 5.91
C ARG A 65 -12.35 -1.23 7.10
N GLY A 66 -12.27 -0.54 8.24
CA GLY A 66 -13.05 -0.83 9.44
C GLY A 66 -14.40 -0.09 9.53
N TRP A 67 -14.75 0.76 8.56
CA TRP A 67 -16.02 1.50 8.57
C TRP A 67 -17.23 0.63 8.20
N GLU A 68 -18.44 1.17 8.37
CA GLU A 68 -19.65 0.53 7.90
C GLU A 68 -19.67 0.50 6.36
N ARG A 69 -19.89 -0.68 5.78
CA ARG A 69 -19.89 -0.93 4.32
C ARG A 69 -18.63 -0.37 3.64
N PRO A 70 -17.43 -0.82 4.06
CA PRO A 70 -16.17 -0.32 3.52
C PRO A 70 -15.95 -0.85 2.10
N SER A 71 -14.97 -0.30 1.38
CA SER A 71 -14.38 -0.97 0.21
C SER A 71 -13.64 -2.23 0.66
N ASP A 72 -13.43 -3.17 -0.26
CA ASP A 72 -12.55 -4.33 -0.12
C ASP A 72 -11.08 -3.91 -0.18
N HIS A 73 -10.81 -2.73 -0.74
CA HIS A 73 -9.53 -2.06 -0.68
C HIS A 73 -9.47 -1.05 0.47
N THR A 74 -8.25 -0.69 0.87
CA THR A 74 -7.95 0.37 1.83
C THR A 74 -6.81 1.25 1.32
N PRO A 75 -6.75 2.55 1.68
CA PRO A 75 -5.80 3.47 1.08
C PRO A 75 -4.33 3.08 1.29
N VAL A 76 -3.55 3.24 0.22
CA VAL A 76 -2.09 3.37 0.28
C VAL A 76 -1.78 4.86 0.25
N VAL A 77 -1.04 5.35 1.23
CA VAL A 77 -0.76 6.78 1.42
C VAL A 77 0.74 7.01 1.31
N ALA A 78 1.15 8.03 0.56
CA ALA A 78 2.52 8.52 0.54
C ALA A 78 2.55 9.99 0.96
N VAL A 79 3.58 10.37 1.71
CA VAL A 79 3.81 11.73 2.18
C VAL A 79 5.11 12.24 1.56
N PHE A 80 5.09 13.47 1.06
CA PHE A 80 6.24 14.11 0.43
C PHE A 80 6.46 15.50 1.04
N ASP A 81 7.71 15.86 1.27
CA ASP A 81 8.14 17.19 1.70
C ASP A 81 8.52 18.02 0.46
N LEU A 82 7.67 18.98 0.09
CA LEU A 82 7.80 19.81 -1.11
C LEU A 82 8.21 21.25 -0.80
#